data_AF-A0A7W3JQ51-F1
#
_entry.id   AF-A0A7W3JQ51-F1
#
_cell.length_a   1.000
_cell.length_b   1.000
_cell.length_c   1.000
_cell.angle_alpha   90.00
_cell.angle_beta   90.00
_cell.angle_gamma   90.00
#
_symmetry.space_group_name_H-M   'P 1'
#
loop_
_entity.id
_entity.type
_entity.pdbx_description
1 polymer ?
#
loop_
_entity_poly.entity_id
_entity_poly.type
_entity_poly.pdbx_seq_one_letter_code
_entity_poly.pdbx_strand_id
1 'polypeptide(L)'
;MSAAQQKAALHGSGLESTRVRRIEYTQLAEVLQKEAPDAVLLAARGPVVRVLARVVAALDPRPVLVTGLPGISIPATTAALIHRTQCDLFVLHSHAEVQSFVELARFRQMTQRFALARLPFLAQLGDADATPTTDRTDLVFASQAIVPRERADRRRVVEMLVRAAIANPDRRVVLKERAVKGELQTHRQKDALPDLLARLGPVPPNLVVSTAPMSRALESAEGLVTVSSTAALEAVARGIPIIALDTFGVSPEMINPVFVGSGLFGSEDDVVARNFRHPSDEWLRSTYFHAPVDDDWVAQIAEL
;
A
#
# COMPACT_ATOMS: atom_id res chain seq x y z
N MET A 1 14.27 -6.41 -13.48
CA MET A 1 13.72 -7.04 -12.26
C MET A 1 14.55 -8.28 -11.91
N SER A 2 15.01 -8.43 -10.68
CA SER A 2 15.77 -9.62 -10.23
C SER A 2 14.84 -10.83 -9.99
N ALA A 3 15.39 -12.06 -9.96
CA ALA A 3 14.62 -13.27 -9.63
C ALA A 3 13.95 -13.18 -8.24
N ALA A 4 14.63 -12.56 -7.27
CA ALA A 4 14.08 -12.34 -5.93
C ALA A 4 12.95 -11.31 -5.89
N GLN A 5 12.94 -10.32 -6.80
CA GLN A 5 11.83 -9.38 -6.97
C GLN A 5 10.64 -10.06 -7.64
N GLN A 6 10.88 -10.87 -8.66
CA GLN A 6 9.82 -11.65 -9.31
C GLN A 6 9.13 -12.59 -8.34
N LYS A 7 9.91 -13.38 -7.57
CA LYS A 7 9.35 -14.29 -6.56
C LYS A 7 8.52 -13.55 -5.51
N ALA A 8 8.96 -12.37 -5.09
CA ALA A 8 8.22 -11.55 -4.14
C ALA A 8 6.93 -10.97 -4.74
N ALA A 9 6.95 -10.51 -5.99
CA ALA A 9 5.78 -9.98 -6.68
C ALA A 9 4.71 -11.05 -6.97
N LEU A 10 5.14 -12.30 -7.20
CA LEU A 10 4.24 -13.42 -7.46
C LEU A 10 3.64 -14.04 -6.20
N HIS A 11 4.26 -13.82 -5.03
CA HIS A 11 3.81 -14.41 -3.78
C HIS A 11 2.39 -13.93 -3.43
N GLY A 12 1.44 -14.87 -3.33
CA GLY A 12 0.02 -14.57 -3.05
C GLY A 12 -0.76 -14.04 -4.25
N SER A 13 -0.14 -13.81 -5.41
CA SER A 13 -0.84 -13.25 -6.59
C SER A 13 -1.74 -14.25 -7.33
N GLY A 14 -1.60 -15.55 -7.06
CA GLY A 14 -2.24 -16.62 -7.86
C GLY A 14 -1.58 -16.86 -9.24
N LEU A 15 -0.57 -16.06 -9.61
CA LEU A 15 0.18 -16.24 -10.86
C LEU A 15 1.39 -17.16 -10.68
N GLU A 16 1.46 -18.18 -11.52
CA GLU A 16 2.61 -19.09 -11.58
C GLU A 16 3.84 -18.42 -12.20
N SER A 17 5.03 -18.74 -11.72
CA SER A 17 6.28 -18.19 -12.27
C SER A 17 6.53 -18.56 -13.72
N THR A 18 5.99 -19.68 -14.18
CA THR A 18 6.01 -20.17 -15.57
C THR A 18 5.25 -19.26 -16.52
N ARG A 19 4.26 -18.51 -16.01
CA ARG A 19 3.45 -17.55 -16.79
C ARG A 19 4.10 -16.16 -16.88
N VAL A 20 5.29 -15.97 -16.32
CA VAL A 20 6.01 -14.70 -16.38
C VAL A 20 7.09 -14.76 -17.45
N ARG A 21 6.99 -13.86 -18.43
CA ARG A 21 8.01 -13.65 -19.47
C ARG A 21 8.68 -12.31 -19.28
N ARG A 22 10.00 -12.27 -19.50
CA ARG A 22 10.76 -11.03 -19.61
C ARG A 22 11.03 -10.78 -21.08
N ILE A 23 10.71 -9.59 -21.54
CA ILE A 23 10.90 -9.17 -22.92
C ILE A 23 11.52 -7.78 -22.92
N GLU A 24 12.26 -7.47 -23.97
CA GLU A 24 12.75 -6.12 -24.19
C GLU A 24 11.59 -5.21 -24.65
N TYR A 25 11.68 -3.93 -24.32
CA TYR A 25 10.65 -2.94 -24.71
C TYR A 25 10.40 -2.94 -26.23
N THR A 26 11.46 -3.09 -27.03
CA THR A 26 11.38 -3.12 -28.50
C THR A 26 10.62 -4.32 -29.05
N GLN A 27 10.50 -5.40 -28.28
CA GLN A 27 9.82 -6.63 -28.68
C GLN A 27 8.34 -6.64 -28.26
N LEU A 28 7.90 -5.68 -27.43
CA LEU A 28 6.58 -5.69 -26.83
C LEU A 28 5.45 -5.75 -27.87
N ALA A 29 5.55 -4.93 -28.93
CA ALA A 29 4.53 -4.88 -29.97
C ALA A 29 4.40 -6.23 -30.71
N GLU A 30 5.52 -6.81 -31.13
CA GLU A 30 5.54 -8.12 -31.81
C GLU A 30 4.97 -9.23 -30.93
N VAL A 31 5.34 -9.24 -29.64
CA VAL A 31 4.85 -10.23 -28.69
C VAL A 31 3.33 -10.10 -28.52
N LEU A 32 2.82 -8.90 -28.25
CA LEU A 32 1.38 -8.69 -28.07
C LEU A 32 0.59 -8.97 -29.36
N GLN A 33 1.13 -8.63 -30.52
CA GLN A 33 0.51 -8.91 -31.82
C GLN A 33 0.38 -10.42 -32.06
N LYS A 34 1.37 -11.22 -31.62
CA LYS A 34 1.34 -12.68 -31.73
C LYS A 34 0.38 -13.33 -30.74
N GLU A 35 0.33 -12.83 -29.50
CA GLU A 35 -0.57 -13.35 -28.47
C GLU A 35 -2.03 -12.93 -28.72
N ALA A 36 -2.24 -11.81 -29.42
CA ALA A 36 -3.56 -11.23 -29.76
C ALA A 36 -4.52 -11.19 -28.56
N PRO A 37 -4.15 -10.55 -27.43
CA PRO A 37 -5.00 -10.51 -26.25
C PRO A 37 -6.23 -9.63 -26.47
N ASP A 38 -7.35 -9.96 -25.82
CA ASP A 38 -8.54 -9.08 -25.82
C ASP A 38 -8.31 -7.83 -24.96
N ALA A 39 -7.53 -7.97 -23.87
CA ALA A 39 -7.22 -6.89 -22.94
C ALA A 39 -5.77 -6.94 -22.43
N VAL A 40 -5.20 -5.77 -22.15
CA VAL A 40 -3.85 -5.61 -21.59
C VAL A 40 -3.90 -4.76 -20.33
N LEU A 41 -3.52 -5.35 -19.19
CA LEU A 41 -3.37 -4.65 -17.91
C LEU A 41 -1.96 -4.04 -17.78
N LEU A 42 -1.88 -2.71 -17.78
CA LEU A 42 -0.66 -1.94 -17.58
C LEU A 42 -0.45 -1.62 -16.09
N ALA A 43 0.19 -2.55 -15.38
CA ALA A 43 0.52 -2.43 -13.96
C ALA A 43 1.96 -1.89 -13.74
N ALA A 44 2.18 -0.61 -14.02
CA ALA A 44 3.48 0.04 -13.87
C ALA A 44 3.39 1.45 -13.23
N ARG A 45 4.54 2.06 -12.96
CA ARG A 45 4.60 3.48 -12.54
C ARG A 45 4.03 4.37 -13.66
N GLY A 46 3.39 5.49 -13.30
CA GLY A 46 2.66 6.35 -14.24
C GLY A 46 3.42 6.70 -15.54
N PRO A 47 4.65 7.22 -15.49
CA PRO A 47 5.41 7.53 -16.70
C PRO A 47 5.64 6.32 -17.62
N VAL A 48 5.81 5.12 -17.04
CA VAL A 48 5.99 3.88 -17.80
C VAL A 48 4.66 3.46 -18.44
N VAL A 49 3.54 3.55 -17.71
CA VAL A 49 2.21 3.27 -18.26
C VAL A 49 1.94 4.12 -19.50
N ARG A 50 2.27 5.41 -19.46
CA ARG A 50 2.08 6.32 -20.61
C ARG A 50 2.83 5.86 -21.86
N VAL A 51 4.07 5.38 -21.70
CA VAL A 51 4.88 4.87 -22.82
C VAL A 51 4.29 3.55 -23.35
N LEU A 52 3.95 2.62 -22.46
CA LEU A 52 3.41 1.32 -22.84
C LEU A 52 2.03 1.44 -23.50
N ALA A 53 1.15 2.29 -22.97
CA ALA A 53 -0.19 2.52 -23.51
C ALA A 53 -0.14 2.98 -24.97
N ARG A 54 0.83 3.83 -25.32
CA ARG A 54 1.00 4.26 -26.72
C ARG A 54 1.38 3.10 -27.65
N VAL A 55 2.19 2.15 -27.18
CA VAL A 55 2.56 0.96 -27.97
C VAL A 55 1.36 0.06 -28.16
N VAL A 56 0.64 -0.24 -27.08
CA VAL A 56 -0.52 -1.15 -27.09
C VAL A 56 -1.67 -0.57 -27.92
N ALA A 57 -1.92 0.74 -27.84
CA ALA A 57 -2.96 1.42 -28.60
C ALA A 57 -2.70 1.46 -30.12
N ALA A 58 -1.49 1.13 -30.57
CA ALA A 58 -1.12 1.09 -31.99
C ALA A 58 -1.21 -0.32 -32.62
N LEU A 59 -1.61 -1.34 -31.85
CA LEU A 59 -1.79 -2.71 -32.34
C LEU A 59 -3.09 -2.85 -33.14
N ASP A 60 -3.14 -3.86 -34.02
CA ASP A 60 -4.33 -4.21 -34.81
C ASP A 60 -4.55 -5.74 -34.82
N PRO A 61 -5.61 -6.27 -34.19
CA PRO A 61 -6.66 -5.55 -33.47
C PRO A 61 -6.12 -4.90 -32.18
N ARG A 62 -6.68 -3.73 -31.85
CA ARG A 62 -6.27 -2.97 -30.66
C ARG A 62 -6.95 -3.56 -29.40
N PRO A 63 -6.20 -4.10 -28.43
CA PRO A 63 -6.79 -4.66 -27.21
C PRO A 63 -7.35 -3.57 -26.29
N VAL A 64 -8.24 -3.93 -25.37
CA VAL A 64 -8.68 -3.04 -24.28
C VAL A 64 -7.51 -2.72 -23.34
N LEU A 65 -7.23 -1.43 -23.12
CA LEU A 65 -6.17 -0.97 -22.24
C LEU A 65 -6.71 -0.74 -20.83
N VAL A 66 -6.26 -1.57 -19.89
CA VAL A 66 -6.63 -1.47 -18.47
C VAL A 66 -5.42 -1.01 -17.67
N THR A 67 -5.62 -0.18 -16.66
CA THR A 67 -4.56 0.22 -15.72
C THR A 67 -5.09 0.37 -14.31
N GLY A 68 -4.18 0.46 -13.34
CA GLY A 68 -4.49 0.69 -11.93
C GLY A 68 -3.35 1.35 -11.19
N LEU A 69 -3.55 1.59 -9.90
CA LEU A 69 -2.52 2.06 -8.97
C LEU A 69 -2.26 0.98 -7.92
N PRO A 70 -0.99 0.69 -7.60
CA PRO A 70 -0.70 -0.26 -6.53
C PRO A 70 -0.97 0.36 -5.16
N GLY A 71 -1.75 -0.32 -4.32
CA GLY A 71 -1.96 0.05 -2.93
C GLY A 71 -2.94 1.22 -2.74
N ILE A 72 -2.63 2.12 -1.82
CA ILE A 72 -3.47 3.26 -1.46
C ILE A 72 -3.23 4.43 -2.41
N SER A 73 -4.30 4.94 -3.03
CA SER A 73 -4.28 6.00 -4.05
C SER A 73 -4.96 7.30 -3.60
N ILE A 74 -5.18 7.44 -2.30
CA ILE A 74 -5.64 8.67 -1.66
C ILE A 74 -4.43 9.44 -1.10
N PRO A 75 -4.32 10.76 -1.36
CA PRO A 75 -5.22 11.57 -2.19
C PRO A 75 -5.05 11.33 -3.70
N ALA A 76 -6.15 11.49 -4.45
CA ALA A 76 -6.10 11.44 -5.91
C ALA A 76 -5.24 12.61 -6.44
N THR A 77 -4.35 12.32 -7.39
CA THR A 77 -3.44 13.34 -7.96
C THR A 77 -3.62 13.50 -9.45
N THR A 78 -3.50 14.75 -9.94
CA THR A 78 -3.58 15.05 -11.38
C THR A 78 -2.52 14.29 -12.16
N ALA A 79 -1.32 14.12 -11.60
CA ALA A 79 -0.27 13.33 -12.23
C ALA A 79 -0.67 11.85 -12.38
N ALA A 80 -1.30 11.25 -11.38
CA ALA A 80 -1.75 9.86 -11.49
C ALA A 80 -2.82 9.67 -12.58
N LEU A 81 -3.73 10.64 -12.72
CA LEU A 81 -4.76 10.68 -13.75
C LEU A 81 -4.17 10.89 -15.15
N ILE A 82 -3.34 11.92 -15.36
CA ILE A 82 -2.75 12.24 -16.68
C ILE A 82 -2.00 11.06 -17.27
N HIS A 83 -1.19 10.37 -16.46
CA HIS A 83 -0.40 9.22 -16.92
C HIS A 83 -1.25 8.04 -17.42
N ARG A 84 -2.56 8.03 -17.16
CA ARG A 84 -3.48 6.92 -17.42
C ARG A 84 -4.59 7.26 -18.40
N THR A 85 -4.65 8.50 -18.88
CA THR A 85 -5.64 8.98 -19.87
C THR A 85 -5.67 8.21 -21.18
N GLN A 86 -4.60 7.49 -21.51
CA GLN A 86 -4.52 6.66 -22.71
C GLN A 86 -5.06 5.24 -22.50
N CYS A 87 -5.51 4.90 -21.29
CA CYS A 87 -6.11 3.63 -20.96
C CYS A 87 -7.64 3.76 -20.95
N ASP A 88 -8.32 2.75 -21.47
CA ASP A 88 -9.78 2.73 -21.57
C ASP A 88 -10.42 2.60 -20.20
N LEU A 89 -9.81 1.84 -19.30
CA LEU A 89 -10.32 1.58 -17.96
C LEU A 89 -9.24 1.80 -16.88
N PHE A 90 -9.56 2.61 -15.88
CA PHE A 90 -8.72 2.83 -14.72
C PHE A 90 -9.35 2.18 -13.47
N VAL A 91 -8.81 1.04 -13.08
CA VAL A 91 -9.23 0.26 -11.91
C VAL A 91 -8.67 0.90 -10.62
N LEU A 92 -9.58 1.14 -9.68
CA LEU A 92 -9.33 1.65 -8.33
C LEU A 92 -9.89 0.65 -7.31
N HIS A 93 -9.50 0.82 -6.06
CA HIS A 93 -9.64 -0.22 -5.04
C HIS A 93 -10.50 0.11 -3.83
N SER A 94 -11.22 1.24 -3.90
CA SER A 94 -12.27 1.59 -2.94
C SER A 94 -13.25 2.59 -3.52
N HIS A 95 -14.45 2.65 -2.96
CA HIS A 95 -15.44 3.68 -3.29
C HIS A 95 -14.87 5.10 -3.10
N ALA A 96 -14.12 5.33 -2.02
CA ALA A 96 -13.48 6.61 -1.74
C ALA A 96 -12.46 7.03 -2.83
N GLU A 97 -11.67 6.07 -3.34
CA GLU A 97 -10.77 6.32 -4.46
C GLU A 97 -11.52 6.65 -5.74
N VAL A 98 -12.54 5.85 -6.09
CA VAL A 98 -13.36 6.10 -7.28
C VAL A 98 -13.98 7.49 -7.23
N GLN A 99 -14.60 7.87 -6.10
CA GLN A 99 -15.16 9.20 -5.92
C GLN A 99 -14.11 10.30 -6.06
N SER A 100 -12.97 10.16 -5.39
CA SER A 100 -11.88 11.15 -5.44
C SER A 100 -11.33 11.36 -6.86
N PHE A 101 -11.17 10.28 -7.63
CA PHE A 101 -10.69 10.36 -9.01
C PHE A 101 -11.75 10.87 -9.98
N VAL A 102 -13.03 10.52 -9.78
CA VAL A 102 -14.16 11.08 -10.55
C VAL A 102 -14.27 12.59 -10.35
N GLU A 103 -14.19 13.06 -9.10
CA GLU A 103 -14.20 14.48 -8.78
C GLU A 103 -13.00 15.21 -9.37
N LEU A 104 -11.81 14.63 -9.27
CA LEU A 104 -10.60 15.19 -9.86
C LEU A 104 -10.71 15.26 -11.40
N ALA A 105 -11.21 14.21 -12.05
CA ALA A 105 -11.40 14.18 -13.49
C ALA A 105 -12.40 15.25 -13.94
N ARG A 106 -13.52 15.40 -13.23
CA ARG A 106 -14.51 16.46 -13.45
C ARG A 106 -13.89 17.85 -13.30
N PHE A 107 -13.15 18.08 -12.22
CA PHE A 107 -12.46 19.35 -11.96
C PHE A 107 -11.43 19.69 -13.04
N ARG A 108 -10.74 18.66 -13.59
CA ARG A 108 -9.75 18.83 -14.67
C ARG A 108 -10.36 18.77 -16.07
N GLN A 109 -11.68 18.59 -16.21
CA GLN A 109 -12.37 18.43 -17.48
C GLN A 109 -11.79 17.28 -18.33
N MET A 110 -11.44 16.17 -17.67
CA MET A 110 -10.87 14.98 -18.30
C MET A 110 -11.92 13.87 -18.32
N THR A 111 -12.04 13.20 -19.47
CA THR A 111 -12.86 11.99 -19.58
C THR A 111 -12.00 10.77 -19.25
N GLN A 112 -12.41 9.99 -18.26
CA GLN A 112 -11.78 8.73 -17.89
C GLN A 112 -12.86 7.80 -17.33
N ARG A 113 -12.87 6.55 -17.79
CA ARG A 113 -13.69 5.50 -17.18
C ARG A 113 -12.95 4.90 -16.00
N PHE A 114 -13.65 4.79 -14.87
CA PHE A 114 -13.14 4.20 -13.64
C PHE A 114 -13.94 2.94 -13.32
N ALA A 115 -13.26 1.94 -12.77
CA ALA A 115 -13.89 0.74 -12.25
C ALA A 115 -13.38 0.43 -10.84
N LEU A 116 -14.18 -0.29 -10.09
CA LEU A 116 -13.92 -0.75 -8.73
C LEU A 116 -13.53 -2.22 -8.74
N ALA A 117 -12.44 -2.54 -8.03
CA ALA A 117 -12.01 -3.90 -7.74
C ALA A 117 -11.45 -3.99 -6.33
N ARG A 118 -11.76 -5.02 -5.55
CA ARG A 118 -11.07 -5.23 -4.26
C ARG A 118 -9.55 -5.40 -4.45
N LEU A 119 -8.77 -4.97 -3.45
CA LEU A 119 -7.34 -5.28 -3.43
C LEU A 119 -7.14 -6.81 -3.38
N PRO A 120 -6.38 -7.40 -4.32
CA PRO A 120 -6.25 -8.86 -4.40
C PRO A 120 -5.76 -9.52 -3.10
N PHE A 121 -4.85 -8.86 -2.38
CA PHE A 121 -4.31 -9.40 -1.12
C PHE A 121 -5.29 -9.31 0.06
N LEU A 122 -6.30 -8.44 -0.01
CA LEU A 122 -7.38 -8.37 0.98
C LEU A 122 -8.50 -9.37 0.67
N ALA A 123 -8.77 -9.63 -0.62
CA ALA A 123 -9.74 -10.63 -1.03
C ALA A 123 -9.40 -12.03 -0.50
N GLN A 124 -8.12 -12.38 -0.45
CA GLN A 124 -7.64 -13.67 0.07
C GLN A 124 -7.75 -13.83 1.59
N LEU A 125 -7.92 -12.75 2.34
CA LEU A 125 -8.07 -12.79 3.79
C LEU A 125 -9.54 -12.98 4.22
N GLY A 126 -10.49 -12.87 3.29
CA GLY A 126 -11.94 -12.90 3.55
C GLY A 126 -12.51 -14.24 4.02
N ASP A 127 -11.72 -15.33 4.00
CA ASP A 127 -12.14 -16.67 4.41
C ASP A 127 -11.42 -17.18 5.68
N ALA A 128 -10.53 -16.38 6.28
CA ALA A 128 -9.87 -16.76 7.51
C ALA A 128 -10.66 -16.19 8.70
N ASP A 129 -11.36 -17.06 9.44
CA ASP A 129 -11.91 -16.73 10.75
C ASP A 129 -10.81 -16.08 11.60
N ALA A 130 -10.90 -14.76 11.79
CA ALA A 130 -9.99 -13.99 12.61
C ALA A 130 -10.30 -14.26 14.08
N THR A 131 -10.05 -15.48 14.54
CA THR A 131 -10.08 -15.80 15.97
C THR A 131 -9.05 -14.90 16.66
N PRO A 132 -9.43 -14.10 17.67
CA PRO A 132 -8.48 -13.33 18.46
C PRO A 132 -7.55 -14.32 19.15
N THR A 133 -6.31 -14.42 18.66
CA THR A 133 -5.31 -15.23 19.34
C THR A 133 -4.81 -14.41 20.52
N THR A 134 -5.02 -14.91 21.74
CA THR A 134 -4.51 -14.32 23.01
C THR A 134 -2.99 -14.17 23.04
N ASP A 135 -2.28 -14.70 22.05
CA ASP A 135 -0.82 -14.74 21.94
C ASP A 135 -0.22 -13.52 21.22
N ARG A 136 -1.05 -12.57 20.75
CA ARG A 136 -0.61 -11.33 20.10
C ARG A 136 -0.20 -10.29 21.15
N THR A 137 1.10 -10.03 21.29
CA THR A 137 1.64 -9.13 22.32
C THR A 137 2.42 -7.93 21.77
N ASP A 138 2.75 -7.94 20.48
CA ASP A 138 3.73 -7.01 19.94
C ASP A 138 3.09 -5.70 19.50
N LEU A 139 3.75 -4.59 19.83
CA LEU A 139 3.51 -3.32 19.15
C LEU A 139 4.36 -3.30 17.89
N VAL A 140 3.75 -3.26 16.72
CA VAL A 140 4.47 -3.24 15.44
C VAL A 140 4.39 -1.84 14.84
N PHE A 141 5.51 -1.13 14.77
CA PHE A 141 5.60 0.13 14.04
C PHE A 141 5.99 -0.15 12.59
N ALA A 142 5.05 0.01 11.66
CA ALA A 142 5.32 -0.11 10.23
C ALA A 142 5.82 1.22 9.66
N SER A 143 7.09 1.26 9.29
CA SER A 143 7.70 2.45 8.72
C SER A 143 7.26 2.72 7.29
N GLN A 144 7.33 4.00 6.90
CA GLN A 144 7.11 4.48 5.55
C GLN A 144 8.38 5.13 5.03
N ALA A 145 8.71 4.88 3.76
CA ALA A 145 9.97 5.39 3.20
C ALA A 145 9.97 6.92 3.08
N ILE A 146 8.82 7.51 2.75
CA ILE A 146 8.72 8.93 2.39
C ILE A 146 8.50 9.80 3.63
N VAL A 147 7.70 9.34 4.59
CA VAL A 147 7.27 10.16 5.73
C VAL A 147 7.53 9.47 7.08
N PRO A 148 7.77 10.24 8.14
CA PRO A 148 8.04 11.68 8.13
C PRO A 148 9.30 12.03 7.32
N ARG A 149 9.32 13.20 6.68
CA ARG A 149 10.42 13.60 5.79
C ARG A 149 11.60 14.13 6.60
N GLU A 150 11.29 14.97 7.58
CA GLU A 150 12.29 15.69 8.36
C GLU A 150 13.01 14.76 9.33
N ARG A 151 14.33 14.94 9.46
CA ARG A 151 15.15 14.18 10.40
C ARG A 151 14.67 14.32 11.85
N ALA A 152 14.18 15.50 12.22
CA ALA A 152 13.65 15.77 13.56
C ALA A 152 12.43 14.88 13.86
N ASP A 153 11.49 14.78 12.91
CA ASP A 153 10.30 13.94 13.04
C ASP A 153 10.65 12.46 13.07
N ARG A 154 11.60 12.03 12.23
CA ARG A 154 12.11 10.66 12.26
C ARG A 154 12.80 10.32 13.59
N ARG A 155 13.52 11.27 14.18
CA ARG A 155 14.10 11.12 15.52
C ARG A 155 12.99 10.99 16.56
N ARG A 156 11.94 11.81 16.46
CA ARG A 156 10.79 11.77 17.35
C ARG A 156 10.06 10.41 17.30
N VAL A 157 9.96 9.79 16.12
CA VAL A 157 9.45 8.40 16.00
C VAL A 157 10.29 7.42 16.80
N VAL A 158 11.61 7.40 16.66
CA VAL A 158 12.45 6.43 17.39
C VAL A 158 12.44 6.69 18.90
N GLU A 159 12.42 7.96 19.33
CA GLU A 159 12.26 8.34 20.74
C GLU A 159 10.92 7.86 21.32
N MET A 160 9.82 7.97 20.55
CA MET A 160 8.52 7.39 20.92
C MET A 160 8.59 5.86 21.07
N LEU A 161 9.24 5.15 20.15
CA LEU A 161 9.36 3.68 20.24
C LEU A 161 10.19 3.24 21.46
N VAL A 162 11.23 3.99 21.81
CA VAL A 162 12.01 3.77 23.03
C VAL A 162 11.12 3.97 24.26
N ARG A 163 10.33 5.05 24.33
CA ARG A 163 9.38 5.28 25.43
C ARG A 163 8.36 4.14 25.55
N ALA A 164 7.80 3.68 24.43
CA ALA A 164 6.84 2.58 24.42
C ALA A 164 7.44 1.26 24.92
N ALA A 165 8.71 1.00 24.58
CA ALA A 165 9.43 -0.18 25.03
C ALA A 165 9.77 -0.11 26.54
N ILE A 166 10.14 1.06 27.05
CA ILE A 166 10.39 1.28 28.49
C ILE A 166 9.11 1.13 29.31
N ALA A 167 7.97 1.63 28.82
CA ALA A 167 6.69 1.55 29.52
C ALA A 167 6.17 0.11 29.70
N ASN A 168 6.58 -0.81 28.82
CA ASN A 168 6.16 -2.22 28.87
C ASN A 168 7.36 -3.16 28.62
N PRO A 169 8.28 -3.36 29.59
CA PRO A 169 9.52 -4.12 29.39
C PRO A 169 9.31 -5.58 28.96
N ASP A 170 8.22 -6.20 29.42
CA ASP A 170 7.88 -7.59 29.10
C ASP A 170 7.23 -7.77 27.72
N ARG A 171 6.95 -6.67 27.01
CA ARG A 171 6.24 -6.68 25.73
C ARG A 171 7.12 -6.14 24.61
N ARG A 172 7.17 -6.86 23.49
CA ARG A 172 8.02 -6.47 22.37
C ARG A 172 7.48 -5.22 21.66
N VAL A 173 8.41 -4.39 21.19
CA VAL A 173 8.19 -3.31 20.23
C VAL A 173 9.01 -3.61 18.98
N VAL A 174 8.36 -3.66 17.83
CA VAL A 174 8.99 -4.04 16.56
C VAL A 174 9.01 -2.83 15.63
N LEU A 175 10.19 -2.26 15.39
CA LEU A 175 10.42 -1.32 14.29
C LEU A 175 10.50 -2.14 12.99
N LYS A 176 9.41 -2.13 12.24
CA LYS A 176 9.28 -2.91 11.01
C LYS A 176 9.67 -2.07 9.81
N GLU A 177 10.88 -2.31 9.32
CA GLU A 177 11.39 -1.72 8.09
C GLU A 177 10.91 -2.48 6.86
N ARG A 178 10.68 -1.75 5.76
CA ARG A 178 10.53 -2.39 4.45
C ARG A 178 11.85 -3.07 4.11
N ALA A 179 11.81 -4.34 3.71
CA ALA A 179 13.01 -5.05 3.31
C ALA A 179 13.76 -4.26 2.22
N VAL A 180 15.06 -4.04 2.41
CA VAL A 180 15.94 -3.39 1.44
C VAL A 180 16.03 -4.31 0.20
N LYS A 181 15.08 -4.20 -0.72
CA LYS A 181 15.02 -5.03 -1.92
C LYS A 181 15.08 -4.18 -3.18
N GLY A 182 16.26 -3.64 -3.45
CA GLY A 182 16.71 -3.31 -4.81
C GLY A 182 15.81 -2.37 -5.59
N GLU A 183 15.03 -1.52 -4.93
CA GLU A 183 14.65 -0.27 -5.57
C GLU A 183 15.97 0.48 -5.83
N LEU A 184 16.09 1.07 -7.01
CA LEU A 184 16.97 2.20 -7.23
C LEU A 184 16.57 3.27 -6.21
N GLN A 185 17.08 3.13 -4.99
CA GLN A 185 17.30 4.27 -4.14
C GLN A 185 18.46 5.00 -4.81
N THR A 186 18.12 5.88 -5.75
CA THR A 186 19.06 6.87 -6.25
C THR A 186 19.64 7.72 -5.12
N HIS A 187 19.06 7.64 -3.90
CA HIS A 187 19.67 8.11 -2.67
C HIS A 187 19.40 7.13 -1.53
N ARG A 188 20.45 6.51 -0.95
CA ARG A 188 20.40 5.98 0.42
C ARG A 188 19.72 7.04 1.29
N GLN A 189 18.61 6.70 1.96
CA GLN A 189 18.00 7.63 2.91
C GLN A 189 19.04 8.06 3.93
N LYS A 190 19.35 9.36 3.98
CA LYS A 190 20.37 9.91 4.87
C LYS A 190 20.00 9.79 6.36
N ASP A 191 18.77 9.41 6.67
CA ASP A 191 18.21 9.30 8.02
C ASP A 191 17.21 8.12 8.11
N ALA A 192 17.69 6.88 7.95
CA ALA A 192 16.87 5.71 8.18
C ALA A 192 16.57 5.54 9.68
N LEU A 193 15.37 5.08 10.04
CA LEU A 193 14.96 4.93 11.46
C LEU A 193 15.91 4.01 12.26
N PRO A 194 16.37 2.85 11.74
CA PRO A 194 17.33 2.02 12.47
C PRO A 194 18.67 2.73 12.76
N ASP A 195 19.14 3.56 11.83
CA ASP A 195 20.38 4.31 12.01
C ASP A 195 20.22 5.40 13.07
N LEU A 196 19.07 6.07 13.11
CA LEU A 196 18.75 7.04 14.14
C LEU A 196 18.59 6.36 15.51
N LEU A 197 17.94 5.21 15.56
CA LEU A 197 17.77 4.42 16.77
C LEU A 197 19.12 4.00 17.35
N ALA A 198 20.05 3.51 16.52
CA ALA A 198 21.40 3.15 16.95
C ALA A 198 22.21 4.36 17.49
N ARG A 199 21.92 5.58 17.02
CA ARG A 199 22.58 6.82 17.48
C ARG A 199 22.01 7.37 18.78
N LEU A 200 20.85 6.91 19.26
CA LEU A 200 20.27 7.36 20.53
C LEU A 200 21.02 6.81 21.77
N GLY A 201 21.83 5.76 21.61
CA GLY A 201 22.54 5.09 22.70
C GLY A 201 21.95 3.72 23.03
N PRO A 202 22.09 3.22 24.27
CA PRO A 202 21.53 1.93 24.68
C PRO A 202 20.00 1.91 24.49
N VAL A 203 19.52 0.96 23.70
CA VAL A 203 18.08 0.75 23.46
C VAL A 203 17.53 -0.37 24.36
N PRO A 204 16.26 -0.30 24.79
CA PRO A 204 15.64 -1.38 25.54
C PRO A 204 15.71 -2.73 24.78
N PRO A 205 15.98 -3.86 25.46
CA PRO A 205 16.17 -5.15 24.79
C PRO A 205 14.91 -5.69 24.09
N ASN A 206 13.73 -5.20 24.50
CA ASN A 206 12.44 -5.52 23.90
C ASN A 206 12.10 -4.66 22.66
N LEU A 207 12.94 -3.69 22.29
CA LEU A 207 12.81 -2.91 21.05
C LEU A 207 13.70 -3.51 19.96
N VAL A 208 13.07 -4.11 18.94
CA VAL A 208 13.78 -4.84 17.88
C VAL A 208 13.50 -4.26 16.50
N VAL A 209 14.50 -4.27 15.62
CA VAL A 209 14.35 -3.91 14.20
C VAL A 209 14.13 -5.18 13.37
N SER A 210 13.10 -5.21 12.54
CA SER A 210 12.78 -6.37 11.70
C SER A 210 12.63 -6.01 10.22
N THR A 211 13.32 -6.75 9.36
CA THR A 211 13.22 -6.68 7.89
C THR A 211 12.48 -7.87 7.28
N ALA A 212 11.91 -8.76 8.11
CA ALA A 212 11.09 -9.91 7.68
C ALA A 212 9.85 -9.47 6.86
N PRO A 213 9.10 -10.37 6.21
CA PRO A 213 7.82 -9.98 5.59
C PRO A 213 6.86 -9.35 6.61
N MET A 214 6.03 -8.39 6.18
CA MET A 214 5.02 -7.76 7.05
C MET A 214 4.05 -8.79 7.63
N SER A 215 3.65 -9.77 6.81
CA SER A 215 2.77 -10.88 7.22
C SER A 215 3.25 -11.62 8.47
N ARG A 216 4.57 -11.78 8.65
CA ARG A 216 5.20 -12.39 9.83
C ARG A 216 5.11 -11.50 11.06
N ALA A 217 5.27 -10.20 10.89
CA ALA A 217 5.15 -9.26 12.01
C ALA A 217 3.70 -9.16 12.50
N LEU A 218 2.74 -9.26 11.58
CA LEU A 218 1.31 -9.27 11.91
C LEU A 218 0.83 -10.58 12.58
N GLU A 219 1.62 -11.66 12.59
CA GLU A 219 1.26 -12.90 13.31
C GLU A 219 1.24 -12.69 14.84
N SER A 220 2.17 -11.88 15.38
CA SER A 220 2.31 -11.61 16.81
C SER A 220 1.85 -10.21 17.24
N ALA A 221 1.31 -9.41 16.32
CA ALA A 221 0.96 -8.02 16.57
C ALA A 221 -0.33 -7.91 17.41
N GLU A 222 -0.20 -7.36 18.63
CA GLU A 222 -1.34 -6.84 19.39
C GLU A 222 -1.95 -5.63 18.67
N GLY A 223 -1.09 -4.77 18.11
CA GLY A 223 -1.51 -3.58 17.40
C GLY A 223 -0.44 -3.06 16.44
N LEU A 224 -0.89 -2.39 15.39
CA LEU A 224 -0.04 -1.76 14.40
C LEU A 224 -0.01 -0.24 14.61
N VAL A 225 1.18 0.34 14.56
CA VAL A 225 1.36 1.79 14.52
C VAL A 225 1.95 2.17 13.17
N THR A 226 1.42 3.20 12.53
CA THR A 226 2.03 3.74 11.31
C THR A 226 1.65 5.19 11.09
N VAL A 227 2.46 5.91 10.32
CA VAL A 227 2.07 7.23 9.82
C VAL A 227 1.20 7.08 8.57
N SER A 228 1.58 6.21 7.62
CA SER A 228 0.92 6.08 6.32
C SER A 228 1.23 4.77 5.57
N SER A 229 1.55 3.69 6.28
CA SER A 229 1.85 2.41 5.63
C SER A 229 0.58 1.71 5.17
N THR A 230 0.63 1.14 3.95
CA THR A 230 -0.41 0.24 3.42
C THR A 230 -0.60 -1.02 4.27
N ALA A 231 0.39 -1.35 5.11
CA ALA A 231 0.29 -2.44 6.09
C ALA A 231 -0.89 -2.25 7.07
N ALA A 232 -1.40 -1.03 7.22
CA ALA A 232 -2.63 -0.78 7.96
C ALA A 232 -3.81 -1.57 7.39
N LEU A 233 -3.94 -1.68 6.06
CA LEU A 233 -5.03 -2.45 5.45
C LEU A 233 -4.90 -3.95 5.74
N GLU A 234 -3.67 -4.48 5.69
CA GLU A 234 -3.40 -5.88 6.05
C GLU A 234 -3.69 -6.15 7.53
N ALA A 235 -3.40 -5.20 8.42
CA ALA A 235 -3.71 -5.30 9.85
C ALA A 235 -5.23 -5.28 10.10
N VAL A 236 -5.96 -4.34 9.49
CA VAL A 236 -7.43 -4.28 9.60
C VAL A 236 -8.06 -5.59 9.12
N ALA A 237 -7.62 -6.14 7.98
CA ALA A 237 -8.12 -7.41 7.47
C ALA A 237 -7.92 -8.61 8.41
N ARG A 238 -6.95 -8.52 9.32
CA ARG A 238 -6.64 -9.56 10.33
C ARG A 238 -7.26 -9.28 11.70
N GLY A 239 -8.12 -8.26 11.80
CA GLY A 239 -8.69 -7.80 13.04
C GLY A 239 -7.64 -7.26 14.01
N ILE A 240 -6.53 -6.70 13.51
CA ILE A 240 -5.49 -6.08 14.36
C ILE A 240 -5.80 -4.58 14.49
N PRO A 241 -5.96 -4.06 15.71
CA PRO A 241 -6.23 -2.64 15.93
C PRO A 241 -5.00 -1.78 15.61
N ILE A 242 -5.24 -0.51 15.28
CA ILE A 242 -4.26 0.39 14.67
C ILE A 242 -4.19 1.73 15.41
N ILE A 243 -3.01 2.34 15.39
CA ILE A 243 -2.83 3.77 15.60
C ILE A 243 -2.22 4.36 14.32
N ALA A 244 -2.99 5.21 13.64
CA ALA A 244 -2.47 6.10 12.62
C ALA A 244 -1.89 7.33 13.34
N LEU A 245 -0.57 7.48 13.35
CA LEU A 245 0.07 8.52 14.16
C LEU A 245 -0.20 9.91 13.58
N ASP A 246 -0.85 10.77 14.35
CA ASP A 246 -1.26 12.13 13.94
C ASP A 246 -0.28 13.22 14.35
N THR A 247 0.78 12.84 15.06
CA THR A 247 1.74 13.76 15.69
C THR A 247 2.45 14.69 14.70
N PHE A 248 2.50 14.30 13.44
CA PHE A 248 3.10 15.06 12.34
C PHE A 248 2.05 15.77 11.46
N GLY A 249 0.79 15.79 11.91
CA GLY A 249 -0.34 16.34 11.19
C GLY A 249 -1.01 15.36 10.24
N VAL A 250 -2.17 15.79 9.72
CA VAL A 250 -2.96 15.05 8.72
C VAL A 250 -2.98 15.89 7.44
N SER A 251 -2.25 15.43 6.41
CA SER A 251 -2.12 16.19 5.17
C SER A 251 -1.70 15.30 4.00
N PRO A 252 -1.94 15.71 2.74
CA PRO A 252 -1.43 15.03 1.54
C PRO A 252 0.07 14.72 1.60
N GLU A 253 0.89 15.62 2.17
CA GLU A 253 2.34 15.47 2.30
C GLU A 253 2.71 14.33 3.25
N MET A 254 1.85 14.06 4.24
CA MET A 254 1.99 12.96 5.20
C MET A 254 1.43 11.63 4.69
N ILE A 255 0.72 11.61 3.55
CA ILE A 255 0.18 10.40 2.90
C ILE A 255 -0.79 9.64 3.83
N ASN A 256 -1.37 10.33 4.80
CA ASN A 256 -2.32 9.80 5.77
C ASN A 256 -3.79 10.27 5.62
N PRO A 257 -4.21 11.10 4.62
CA PRO A 257 -5.63 11.46 4.49
C PRO A 257 -6.57 10.28 4.32
N VAL A 258 -6.08 9.13 3.87
CA VAL A 258 -6.87 7.89 3.78
C VAL A 258 -7.48 7.47 5.12
N PHE A 259 -6.90 7.86 6.25
CA PHE A 259 -7.39 7.52 7.59
C PHE A 259 -8.37 8.54 8.17
N VAL A 260 -8.67 9.63 7.46
CA VAL A 260 -9.69 10.60 7.90
C VAL A 260 -11.06 9.91 8.01
N GLY A 261 -11.76 10.16 9.11
CA GLY A 261 -13.06 9.52 9.40
C GLY A 261 -12.97 8.07 9.90
N SER A 262 -11.78 7.46 9.93
CA SER A 262 -11.60 6.07 10.38
C SER A 262 -11.69 5.89 11.89
N GLY A 263 -11.44 6.94 12.69
CA GLY A 263 -11.24 6.81 14.14
C GLY A 263 -9.88 6.22 14.56
N LEU A 264 -8.96 5.99 13.61
CA LEU A 264 -7.65 5.38 13.87
C LEU A 264 -6.57 6.37 14.33
N PHE A 265 -6.78 7.68 14.16
CA PHE A 265 -5.77 8.66 14.54
C PHE A 265 -5.50 8.64 16.05
N GLY A 266 -4.23 8.73 16.42
CA GLY A 266 -3.80 8.75 17.80
C GLY A 266 -2.42 9.37 18.00
N SER A 267 -2.17 9.78 19.23
CA SER A 267 -0.95 10.49 19.62
C SER A 267 0.18 9.53 20.00
N GLU A 268 1.37 10.07 20.27
CA GLU A 268 2.47 9.30 20.85
C GLU A 268 2.12 8.69 22.21
N ASP A 269 1.30 9.37 23.01
CA ASP A 269 0.90 8.89 24.33
C ASP A 269 -0.02 7.67 24.20
N ASP A 270 -0.88 7.65 23.17
CA ASP A 270 -1.66 6.45 22.83
C ASP A 270 -0.77 5.29 22.43
N VAL A 271 0.33 5.55 21.70
CA VAL A 271 1.30 4.51 21.32
C VAL A 271 1.99 3.94 22.56
N VAL A 272 2.44 4.80 23.48
CA VAL A 272 3.09 4.39 24.73
C VAL A 272 2.12 3.63 25.64
N ALA A 273 0.88 4.09 25.74
CA ALA A 273 -0.20 3.45 26.50
C ALA A 273 -0.80 2.21 25.81
N ARG A 274 -0.45 1.96 24.54
CA ARG A 274 -1.02 0.88 23.71
C ARG A 274 -2.54 0.99 23.51
N ASN A 275 -3.05 2.22 23.41
CA ASN A 275 -4.46 2.52 23.15
C ASN A 275 -4.82 2.34 21.66
N PHE A 276 -4.72 1.10 21.17
CA PHE A 276 -5.06 0.78 19.78
C PHE A 276 -6.56 0.85 19.53
N ARG A 277 -6.95 1.15 18.28
CA ARG A 277 -8.34 1.37 17.88
C ARG A 277 -8.70 0.53 16.66
N HIS A 278 -9.95 0.11 16.55
CA HIS A 278 -10.48 -0.45 15.31
C HIS A 278 -11.08 0.67 14.45
N PRO A 279 -11.02 0.54 13.11
CA PRO A 279 -11.66 1.52 12.23
C PRO A 279 -13.18 1.47 12.38
N SER A 280 -13.85 2.59 12.08
CA SER A 280 -15.31 2.65 12.00
C SER A 280 -15.86 1.80 10.85
N ASP A 281 -17.06 1.23 11.03
CA ASP A 281 -17.75 0.46 10.00
C ASP A 281 -18.07 1.28 8.74
N GLU A 282 -18.26 2.59 8.90
CA GLU A 282 -18.42 3.52 7.79
C GLU A 282 -17.15 3.58 6.95
N TRP A 283 -15.99 3.75 7.59
CA TRP A 283 -14.71 3.78 6.90
C TRP A 283 -14.38 2.46 6.22
N LEU A 284 -14.70 1.31 6.85
CA LEU A 284 -14.52 -0.01 6.24
C LEU A 284 -15.30 -0.11 4.92
N ARG A 285 -16.59 0.23 4.95
CA ARG A 285 -17.46 0.15 3.76
C ARG A 285 -17.07 1.11 2.65
N SER A 286 -16.61 2.33 2.99
CA SER A 286 -16.24 3.34 2.00
C SER A 286 -14.84 3.13 1.42
N THR A 287 -13.98 2.39 2.13
CA THR A 287 -12.57 2.21 1.78
C THR A 287 -12.34 0.79 1.24
N TYR A 288 -11.16 0.19 1.44
CA TYR A 288 -10.73 -1.05 0.77
C TYR A 288 -11.43 -2.35 1.23
N PHE A 289 -12.56 -2.24 1.96
CA PHE A 289 -13.30 -3.36 2.54
C PHE A 289 -14.77 -3.40 2.10
N HIS A 290 -15.07 -2.84 0.92
CA HIS A 290 -16.39 -2.94 0.29
C HIS A 290 -16.77 -4.39 -0.05
N ALA A 291 -18.07 -4.64 -0.23
CA ALA A 291 -18.59 -5.98 -0.50
C ALA A 291 -18.16 -6.44 -1.91
N PRO A 292 -17.87 -7.74 -2.14
CA PRO A 292 -17.50 -8.24 -3.47
C PRO A 292 -18.50 -7.94 -4.58
N VAL A 293 -19.78 -7.78 -4.23
CA VAL A 293 -20.85 -7.44 -5.18
C VAL A 293 -20.71 -6.03 -5.77
N ASP A 294 -19.94 -5.15 -5.13
CA ASP A 294 -19.69 -3.81 -5.64
C ASP A 294 -18.56 -3.78 -6.69
N ASP A 295 -17.78 -4.86 -6.85
CA ASP A 295 -16.74 -4.93 -7.87
C ASP A 295 -17.37 -4.97 -9.27
N ASP A 296 -17.05 -3.98 -10.11
CA ASP A 296 -17.64 -3.82 -11.44
C ASP A 296 -16.61 -3.94 -12.58
N TRP A 297 -15.32 -4.05 -12.26
CA TRP A 297 -14.24 -3.99 -13.24
C TRP A 297 -14.32 -5.07 -14.32
N VAL A 298 -14.76 -6.29 -13.99
CA VAL A 298 -14.91 -7.38 -14.97
C VAL A 298 -16.01 -7.07 -15.97
N ALA A 299 -17.17 -6.60 -15.48
CA ALA A 299 -18.29 -6.22 -16.33
C ALA A 299 -17.91 -5.04 -17.23
N GLN A 300 -17.23 -4.03 -16.67
CA GLN A 300 -16.78 -2.88 -17.45
C GLN A 300 -15.72 -3.20 -18.51
N ILE A 301 -14.86 -4.22 -18.29
CA ILE A 301 -13.95 -4.70 -19.34
C ILE A 301 -14.72 -5.41 -20.45
N ALA A 302 -15.73 -6.24 -20.11
CA ALA A 302 -16.50 -7.00 -21.10
C ALA A 302 -17.37 -6.11 -22.02
N GLU A 303 -17.63 -4.87 -21.63
CA GLU A 303 -18.33 -3.86 -22.43
C GLU A 303 -17.44 -3.11 -23.44
N LEU A 304 -16.11 -3.19 -23.28
CA LEU A 304 -15.11 -2.48 -24.10
C LEU A 304 -14.59 -3.37 -25.23
#